data_AF-R6GVZ5-F1
#
_entry.id   AF-R6GVZ5-F1
#
_cell.length_a   1.000
_cell.length_b   1.000
_cell.length_c   1.000
_cell.angle_alpha   90.00
_cell.angle_beta   90.00
_cell.angle_gamma   90.00
#
_symmetry.space_group_name_H-M   'P 1'
#
loop_
_entity.id
_entity.type
_entity.pdbx_description
1 polymer ?
#
loop_
_entity_poly.entity_id
_entity_poly.type
_entity_poly.pdbx_seq_one_letter_code
_entity_poly.pdbx_strand_id
1 'polypeptide(L)'
;MLFEFNTNIYDNKSDETFEIDEGFVKGNLFKDEYIGYKDYKPAKITVKNEREALLIKIMMLDFAINDLNLYLALNPDCKEKYEMFTKYSLMYQKCLEEYEKKYQVLEVCHDTFGKYTYNSNPWPWEGENV
;
A
#
# COMPACT_ATOMS: atom_id res chain seq x y z
N MET A 1 16.73 -1.96 17.39
CA MET A 1 15.49 -2.06 18.18
C MET A 1 14.38 -1.93 17.16
N LEU A 2 13.77 -3.06 16.77
CA LEU A 2 12.68 -3.08 15.81
C LEU A 2 11.51 -2.33 16.46
N PHE A 3 10.99 -1.30 15.80
CA PHE A 3 9.78 -0.64 16.26
C PHE A 3 8.66 -1.67 16.31
N GLU A 4 8.18 -2.01 17.52
CA GLU A 4 6.89 -2.69 17.69
C GLU A 4 5.80 -1.67 17.35
N PHE A 5 5.41 -1.61 16.08
CA PHE A 5 4.22 -0.88 15.67
C PHE A 5 3.01 -1.76 15.91
N ASN A 6 2.22 -1.37 16.91
CA ASN A 6 0.94 -1.97 17.24
C ASN A 6 0.01 -1.88 16.01
N THR A 7 -0.29 -3.03 15.40
CA THR A 7 -1.22 -3.15 14.26
C THR A 7 -2.68 -2.92 14.65
N ASN A 8 -2.97 -2.69 15.93
CA ASN A 8 -4.33 -2.39 16.39
C ASN A 8 -4.72 -0.94 16.08
N ILE A 9 -4.96 -0.67 14.80
CA ILE A 9 -5.93 0.35 14.42
C ILE A 9 -7.29 -0.34 14.57
N TYR A 10 -7.99 -0.07 15.67
CA TYR A 10 -9.39 -0.45 15.80
C TYR A 10 -10.19 0.38 14.79
N ASP A 11 -10.32 -0.14 13.58
CA ASP A 11 -11.21 0.41 12.56
C ASP A 11 -12.67 0.15 12.96
N ASN A 12 -13.52 1.15 12.75
CA ASN A 12 -14.95 0.90 12.63
C ASN A 12 -15.10 -0.07 11.44
N LYS A 13 -15.33 -1.34 11.73
CA LYS A 13 -15.57 -2.37 10.72
C LYS A 13 -16.77 -1.94 9.89
N SER A 14 -16.53 -1.39 8.69
CA SER A 14 -17.53 -1.53 7.64
C SER A 14 -17.62 -3.02 7.34
N ASP A 15 -18.81 -3.60 7.47
CA ASP A 15 -18.98 -5.03 7.27
C ASP A 15 -18.67 -5.43 5.81
N GLU A 16 -18.57 -4.45 4.91
CA GLU A 16 -18.43 -4.58 3.46
C GLU A 16 -16.97 -4.64 2.96
N THR A 17 -15.98 -4.20 3.74
CA THR A 17 -14.56 -4.15 3.30
C THR A 17 -13.68 -5.10 4.10
N PHE A 18 -12.73 -5.75 3.44
CA PHE A 18 -11.63 -6.45 4.11
C PHE A 18 -10.71 -5.47 4.84
N GLU A 19 -9.90 -5.97 5.77
CA GLU A 19 -8.71 -5.24 6.23
C GLU A 19 -7.75 -5.06 5.05
N ILE A 20 -6.94 -4.00 5.06
CA ILE A 20 -6.12 -3.62 3.90
C ILE A 20 -5.16 -4.75 3.50
N ASP A 21 -4.56 -5.44 4.46
CA ASP A 21 -3.63 -6.53 4.22
C ASP A 21 -4.33 -7.74 3.60
N GLU A 22 -5.51 -8.11 4.10
CA GLU A 22 -6.34 -9.17 3.53
C GLU A 22 -6.83 -8.81 2.12
N GLY A 23 -7.33 -7.60 1.92
CA GLY A 23 -7.80 -7.11 0.63
C GLY A 23 -6.68 -7.06 -0.41
N PHE A 24 -5.49 -6.60 -0.01
CA PHE A 24 -4.29 -6.58 -0.86
C PHE A 24 -3.87 -7.99 -1.30
N VAL A 25 -3.86 -8.95 -0.37
CA VAL A 25 -3.53 -10.35 -0.68
C VAL A 25 -4.56 -10.98 -1.60
N LYS A 26 -5.83 -10.63 -1.43
CA LYS A 26 -6.95 -11.09 -2.26
C LYS A 26 -7.06 -10.38 -3.61
N GLY A 27 -6.47 -9.19 -3.73
CA GLY A 27 -6.60 -8.32 -4.89
C GLY A 27 -7.98 -7.68 -5.03
N ASN A 28 -8.76 -7.59 -3.94
CA ASN A 28 -10.02 -6.85 -3.89
C ASN A 28 -10.29 -6.40 -2.44
N LEU A 29 -10.56 -5.11 -2.23
CA LEU A 29 -10.89 -4.53 -0.93
C LEU A 29 -12.32 -4.85 -0.46
N PHE A 30 -13.26 -5.08 -1.37
CA PHE A 30 -14.69 -5.26 -1.09
C PHE A 30 -15.06 -6.75 -0.99
N LYS A 31 -15.73 -7.13 0.11
CA LYS A 31 -16.06 -8.53 0.41
C LYS A 31 -17.06 -9.12 -0.58
N ASP A 32 -18.06 -8.35 -0.94
CA ASP A 32 -19.18 -8.81 -1.78
C ASP A 32 -18.78 -9.01 -3.24
N GLU A 33 -17.68 -8.37 -3.68
CA GLU A 33 -17.15 -8.48 -5.04
C GLU A 33 -16.07 -9.55 -5.17
N TYR A 34 -15.52 -10.04 -4.06
CA TYR A 34 -14.45 -11.03 -4.08
C TYR A 34 -14.98 -12.44 -4.33
N ILE A 35 -14.60 -13.02 -5.47
CA ILE A 35 -14.88 -14.41 -5.82
C ILE A 35 -13.57 -15.19 -5.86
N GLY A 36 -13.32 -16.00 -4.83
CA GLY A 36 -12.13 -16.87 -4.75
C GLY A 36 -12.12 -17.98 -5.80
N TYR A 37 -10.92 -18.40 -6.23
CA TYR A 37 -10.75 -19.52 -7.15
C TYR A 37 -10.42 -20.82 -6.41
N LYS A 38 -11.38 -21.75 -6.32
CA LYS A 38 -11.21 -23.04 -5.63
C LYS A 38 -10.62 -22.82 -4.22
N ASP A 39 -9.63 -23.62 -3.83
CA ASP A 39 -8.89 -23.50 -2.58
C ASP A 39 -7.57 -22.71 -2.74
N TYR A 40 -7.46 -21.87 -3.78
CA TYR A 40 -6.26 -21.06 -3.98
C TYR A 40 -6.04 -20.11 -2.81
N LYS A 41 -4.86 -20.18 -2.21
CA LYS A 41 -4.40 -19.27 -1.17
C LYS A 41 -3.22 -18.47 -1.73
N PRO A 42 -3.37 -17.14 -1.90
CA PRO A 42 -2.27 -16.33 -2.39
C PRO A 42 -1.04 -16.44 -1.47
N ALA A 43 0.14 -16.35 -2.07
CA ALA A 43 1.40 -16.43 -1.32
C ALA A 43 1.51 -15.27 -0.33
N LYS A 44 1.88 -15.59 0.92
CA LYS A 44 2.09 -14.56 1.93
C LYS A 44 3.43 -13.87 1.70
N ILE A 45 3.39 -12.54 1.58
CA ILE A 45 4.61 -11.74 1.48
C ILE A 45 5.33 -11.77 2.82
N THR A 46 6.62 -12.11 2.80
CA THR A 46 7.47 -12.15 3.99
C THR A 46 8.41 -10.95 3.97
N VAL A 47 8.24 -10.07 4.95
CA VAL A 47 9.08 -8.88 5.15
C VAL A 47 10.40 -9.27 5.81
N LYS A 48 11.54 -8.92 5.20
CA LYS A 48 12.87 -9.23 5.75
C LYS A 48 13.54 -8.07 6.47
N ASN A 49 13.23 -6.84 6.08
CA ASN A 49 13.87 -5.63 6.60
C ASN A 49 12.90 -4.43 6.57
N GLU A 50 13.32 -3.32 7.19
CA GLU A 50 12.51 -2.09 7.30
C GLU A 50 12.18 -1.48 5.92
N ARG A 51 13.09 -1.56 4.95
CA ARG A 51 12.86 -1.07 3.58
C ARG A 51 11.70 -1.82 2.93
N GLU A 52 11.73 -3.14 2.99
CA GLU A 52 10.63 -3.99 2.49
C GLU A 52 9.33 -3.73 3.25
N ALA A 53 9.39 -3.51 4.58
CA ALA A 53 8.21 -3.24 5.40
C ALA A 53 7.51 -1.95 4.95
N LEU A 54 8.27 -0.86 4.77
CA LEU A 54 7.75 0.41 4.29
C LEU A 54 7.23 0.29 2.86
N LEU A 55 7.95 -0.39 1.96
CA LEU A 55 7.53 -0.57 0.58
C LEU A 55 6.21 -1.35 0.48
N ILE A 56 6.08 -2.46 1.21
CA ILE A 56 4.84 -3.25 1.23
C ILE A 56 3.67 -2.42 1.77
N LYS A 57 3.89 -1.60 2.78
CA LYS A 57 2.86 -0.70 3.31
C LYS A 57 2.42 0.35 2.30
N ILE A 58 3.36 0.93 1.54
CA ILE A 58 3.07 1.84 0.44
C ILE A 58 2.20 1.13 -0.61
N MET A 59 2.59 -0.07 -1.04
CA MET A 59 1.85 -0.87 -2.02
C MET A 59 0.42 -1.20 -1.56
N MET A 60 0.26 -1.60 -0.29
CA MET A 60 -1.05 -1.90 0.31
C MET A 60 -1.97 -0.66 0.34
N LEU A 61 -1.43 0.50 0.71
CA LEU A 61 -2.18 1.75 0.74
C LEU A 61 -2.56 2.22 -0.67
N ASP A 62 -1.62 2.19 -1.62
CA ASP A 62 -1.87 2.53 -3.02
C ASP A 62 -2.96 1.65 -3.64
N PHE A 63 -2.90 0.34 -3.40
CA PHE A 63 -3.95 -0.60 -3.79
C PHE A 63 -5.33 -0.19 -3.24
N ALA A 64 -5.43 0.05 -1.92
CA ALA A 64 -6.71 0.39 -1.30
C ALA A 64 -7.25 1.75 -1.79
N ILE A 65 -6.37 2.72 -2.03
CA ILE A 65 -6.74 4.03 -2.60
C ILE A 65 -7.34 3.85 -3.99
N ASN A 66 -6.74 3.00 -4.84
CA ASN A 66 -7.24 2.71 -6.17
C ASN A 66 -8.62 2.01 -6.14
N ASP A 67 -8.79 0.98 -5.29
CA ASP A 67 -10.07 0.29 -5.13
C ASP A 67 -11.18 1.24 -4.63
N LEU A 68 -10.87 2.09 -3.63
CA LEU A 68 -11.82 3.08 -3.12
C LEU A 68 -12.17 4.14 -4.18
N ASN A 69 -11.20 4.57 -4.98
CA ASN A 69 -11.43 5.51 -6.08
C ASN A 69 -12.39 4.91 -7.14
N LEU A 70 -12.21 3.64 -7.49
CA LEU A 70 -13.14 2.93 -8.40
C LEU A 70 -14.55 2.87 -7.82
N TYR A 71 -14.69 2.57 -6.53
CA TYR A 71 -15.99 2.56 -5.86
C TYR A 71 -16.65 3.95 -5.85
N LEU A 72 -15.90 4.99 -5.47
CA LEU A 72 -16.38 6.37 -5.37
C LEU A 72 -16.74 6.96 -6.74
N ALA A 73 -16.11 6.50 -7.81
CA ALA A 73 -16.50 6.89 -9.17
C ALA A 73 -17.97 6.52 -9.50
N LEU A 74 -18.47 5.42 -8.92
CA LEU A 74 -19.85 4.98 -9.06
C LEU A 74 -20.76 5.51 -7.94
N ASN A 75 -20.20 5.76 -6.76
CA ASN A 75 -20.92 6.16 -5.55
C ASN A 75 -20.30 7.44 -4.92
N PRO A 76 -20.33 8.60 -5.60
CA PRO A 76 -19.57 9.79 -5.20
C PRO A 76 -20.01 10.39 -3.86
N ASP A 77 -21.26 10.18 -3.45
CA ASP A 77 -21.81 10.71 -2.19
C ASP A 77 -21.56 9.80 -0.98
N CYS A 78 -20.86 8.68 -1.16
CA CYS A 78 -20.57 7.73 -0.08
C CYS A 78 -19.50 8.29 0.87
N LYS A 79 -19.96 8.99 1.92
CA LYS A 79 -19.08 9.62 2.93
C LYS A 79 -18.12 8.63 3.60
N GLU A 80 -18.60 7.44 3.93
CA GLU A 80 -17.78 6.43 4.61
C GLU A 80 -16.56 6.02 3.78
N LYS A 81 -16.75 5.66 2.51
CA LYS A 81 -15.63 5.28 1.63
C LYS A 81 -14.74 6.48 1.30
N TYR A 82 -15.29 7.68 1.24
CA TYR A 82 -14.51 8.91 1.08
C TYR A 82 -13.61 9.21 2.29
N GLU A 83 -14.09 8.99 3.51
CA GLU A 83 -13.29 9.12 4.74
C GLU A 83 -12.16 8.08 4.78
N MET A 84 -12.44 6.83 4.40
CA MET A 84 -11.42 5.79 4.26
C MET A 84 -10.37 6.18 3.21
N PHE A 85 -10.81 6.64 2.03
CA PHE A 85 -9.93 7.11 0.96
C PHE A 85 -9.02 8.24 1.43
N THR A 86 -9.58 9.23 2.14
CA THR A 86 -8.83 10.36 2.69
C THR A 86 -7.80 9.89 3.70
N LYS A 87 -8.20 9.01 4.65
CA LYS A 87 -7.31 8.45 5.66
C LYS A 87 -6.13 7.71 5.00
N TYR A 88 -6.41 6.81 4.05
CA TYR A 88 -5.37 6.03 3.38
C TYR A 88 -4.47 6.89 2.51
N SER A 89 -5.00 7.90 1.83
CA SER A 89 -4.22 8.88 1.06
C SER A 89 -3.21 9.63 1.95
N LEU A 90 -3.64 10.09 3.13
CA LEU A 90 -2.73 10.76 4.08
C LEU A 90 -1.67 9.81 4.64
N MET A 91 -2.04 8.55 4.87
CA MET A 91 -1.07 7.53 5.32
C MET A 91 -0.07 7.17 4.22
N TYR A 92 -0.52 7.07 2.96
CA TYR A 92 0.31 6.79 1.80
C TYR A 92 1.40 7.86 1.65
N GLN A 93 1.01 9.14 1.66
CA GLN A 93 1.96 10.25 1.54
C GLN A 93 3.02 10.23 2.64
N LYS A 94 2.63 9.97 3.90
CA LYS A 94 3.58 9.86 5.01
C LYS A 94 4.56 8.70 4.84
N CYS A 95 4.07 7.53 4.40
CA CYS A 95 4.94 6.38 4.19
C CYS A 95 5.87 6.58 2.99
N LEU A 96 5.39 7.23 1.92
CA LEU A 96 6.18 7.59 0.76
C LEU A 96 7.30 8.55 1.15
N GLU A 97 6.99 9.66 1.82
CA GLU A 97 7.99 10.61 2.33
C GLU A 97 9.03 9.92 3.22
N GLU A 98 8.61 9.03 4.12
CA GLU A 98 9.53 8.28 4.99
C GLU A 98 10.45 7.34 4.21
N TYR A 99 9.91 6.61 3.23
CA TYR A 99 10.67 5.69 2.39
C TYR A 99 11.68 6.45 1.53
N GLU A 100 11.26 7.51 0.85
CA GLU A 100 12.12 8.28 -0.05
C GLU A 100 13.23 9.02 0.70
N LYS A 101 12.94 9.51 1.92
CA LYS A 101 13.95 10.11 2.80
C LYS A 101 15.02 9.12 3.25
N LYS A 102 14.66 7.85 3.47
CA LYS A 102 15.56 6.82 4.01
C LYS A 102 16.29 6.02 2.93
N TYR A 103 15.67 5.84 1.77
CA TYR A 103 16.13 4.92 0.75
C TYR A 103 16.29 5.60 -0.61
N GLN A 104 15.27 5.51 -1.46
CA GLN A 104 15.29 6.04 -2.82
C GLN A 104 13.91 6.58 -3.18
N VAL A 105 13.89 7.52 -4.12
CA VAL A 105 12.66 7.97 -4.78
C VAL A 105 11.94 6.80 -5.46
N LEU A 106 10.62 6.78 -5.35
CA LEU A 106 9.79 5.80 -6.07
C LEU A 106 9.26 6.37 -7.38
N GLU A 107 9.01 7.68 -7.42
CA GLU A 107 8.59 8.39 -8.63
C GLU A 107 9.73 9.25 -9.21
N VAL A 108 9.88 9.22 -10.54
CA VAL A 108 10.94 9.99 -11.23
C VAL A 108 10.83 11.48 -10.94
N CYS A 109 9.61 12.00 -10.81
CA CYS A 109 9.34 13.41 -10.54
C CYS A 109 9.79 13.85 -9.13
N HIS A 110 10.07 12.91 -8.21
CA HIS A 110 10.58 13.21 -6.87
C HIS A 110 12.11 13.35 -6.83
N ASP A 111 12.82 12.94 -7.89
CA ASP A 111 14.29 12.99 -7.99
C ASP A 111 14.82 14.40 -8.27
N THR A 112 14.54 15.33 -7.36
CA THR A 112 14.78 16.77 -7.52
C THR A 112 15.93 17.30 -6.67
N PHE A 113 16.69 16.41 -6.02
CA PHE A 113 17.74 16.75 -5.05
C PHE A 113 19.06 17.25 -5.66
N GLY A 114 19.02 17.83 -6.87
CA GLY A 114 20.18 18.39 -7.56
C GLY A 114 21.09 17.38 -8.26
N LYS A 115 20.84 16.07 -8.11
CA LYS A 115 21.47 14.99 -8.87
C LYS A 115 20.43 13.93 -9.21
N TYR A 116 20.42 13.48 -10.46
CA TYR A 116 19.57 12.37 -10.90
C TYR A 116 20.12 11.04 -10.34
N THR A 117 19.37 10.41 -9.46
CA THR A 117 19.71 9.17 -8.74
C THR A 117 18.84 7.98 -9.12
N TYR A 118 17.76 8.18 -9.89
CA TYR A 118 16.82 7.12 -10.27
C TYR A 118 17.49 5.89 -10.93
N ASN A 119 18.46 6.12 -11.82
CA ASN A 119 19.21 5.05 -12.51
C ASN A 119 20.37 4.46 -11.68
N SER A 120 20.64 4.99 -10.49
CA SER A 120 21.83 4.61 -9.70
C SER A 120 21.55 3.47 -8.72
N ASN A 121 20.30 3.04 -8.59
CA ASN A 121 19.89 2.05 -7.58
C ASN A 121 19.48 0.74 -8.24
N PRO A 122 19.75 -0.41 -7.60
CA PRO A 122 19.32 -1.69 -8.11
C PRO A 122 17.80 -1.74 -8.12
N TRP A 123 17.24 -1.96 -9.29
CA TRP A 123 15.83 -2.23 -9.45
C TRP A 123 15.45 -3.53 -8.74
N PRO A 124 14.20 -3.70 -8.26
CA PRO A 124 13.76 -4.95 -7.63
C PRO A 124 13.98 -6.20 -8.50
N TRP A 125 14.04 -6.05 -9.83
CA TRP A 125 14.30 -7.13 -10.78
C TRP A 125 15.79 -7.30 -11.16
N GLU A 126 16.68 -6.39 -10.76
CA GLU A 126 18.12 -6.49 -11.03
C GLU A 126 18.84 -7.45 -10.07
N GLY A 127 18.22 -7.76 -8.93
CA GLY A 127 18.78 -8.64 -7.91
C GLY A 127 19.94 -8.00 -7.13
N GLU A 128 20.53 -8.77 -6.20
CA GLU A 128 21.62 -8.30 -5.32
C GLU A 128 23.01 -8.27 -6.00
N ASN A 129 23.10 -8.58 -7.30
CA ASN A 129 24.37 -8.79 -8.01
C ASN A 129 24.76 -7.64 -8.96
N VAL A 130 24.28 -6.42 -8.73
CA VAL A 130 24.69 -5.22 -9.48
C VAL A 130 25.58 -4.33 -8.64
#